data_AF-A0A9W9AID3-F1
#
_entry.id   AF-A0A9W9AID3-F1
#
_cell.length_a   1.000
_cell.length_b   1.000
_cell.length_c   1.000
_cell.angle_alpha   90.00
_cell.angle_beta   90.00
_cell.angle_gamma   90.00
#
_symmetry.space_group_name_H-M   'P 1'
#
loop_
_entity.id
_entity.type
_entity.pdbx_description
1 polymer ?
#
loop_
_entity_poly.entity_id
_entity_poly.type
_entity_poly.pdbx_seq_one_letter_code
_entity_poly.pdbx_strand_id
1 'polypeptide(L)'
;MPQLAQSTYKFHASDDTRWRLAQQVLPILRDRVADIIADPLDRCRLGPFVLSHMNFNPRNIIFAREDGHILCVLDWEMSLTVPLWALVCYPSWFGQACPTSRKRNLRDTQLFKDTYIRELQRLTLEPFILSVVQNPRSEAKRRFADVATLPWPDVHSMLDWINGNREKVAQRL
;
A
#
# COMPACT_ATOMS: atom_id res chain seq x y z
N MET A 1 11.31 -20.81 -30.78
CA MET A 1 10.01 -20.90 -30.08
C MET A 1 9.24 -19.54 -30.09
N PRO A 2 8.86 -18.93 -31.23
CA PRO A 2 8.08 -17.67 -31.22
C PRO A 2 6.57 -17.89 -31.47
N GLN A 3 6.17 -19.09 -31.93
CA GLN A 3 4.82 -19.35 -32.44
C GLN A 3 3.82 -19.83 -31.36
N LEU A 4 4.28 -20.13 -30.15
CA LEU A 4 3.42 -20.52 -29.02
C LEU A 4 2.87 -19.33 -28.21
N ALA A 5 3.38 -18.10 -28.44
CA ALA A 5 2.90 -16.90 -27.76
C ALA A 5 1.69 -16.25 -28.45
N GLN A 6 1.33 -16.70 -29.66
CA GLN A 6 0.24 -16.09 -30.45
C GLN A 6 -1.10 -16.82 -30.33
N SER A 7 -1.18 -17.99 -29.67
CA SER A 7 -2.40 -18.81 -29.69
C SER A 7 -3.33 -18.65 -28.49
N THR A 8 -2.99 -17.84 -27.48
CA THR A 8 -3.85 -17.65 -26.29
C THR A 8 -4.11 -16.21 -25.87
N TYR A 9 -3.43 -15.22 -26.47
CA TYR A 9 -3.65 -13.82 -26.13
C TYR A 9 -4.53 -13.16 -27.20
N LYS A 10 -5.84 -13.09 -26.96
CA LYS A 10 -6.73 -12.24 -27.76
C LYS A 10 -6.31 -10.79 -27.51
N PHE A 11 -5.56 -10.22 -28.45
CA PHE A 11 -5.15 -8.83 -28.43
C PHE A 11 -6.40 -7.94 -28.51
N HIS A 12 -6.79 -7.37 -27.37
CA HIS A 12 -7.86 -6.38 -27.31
C HIS A 12 -7.25 -5.00 -27.47
N ALA A 13 -7.86 -4.10 -28.26
CA ALA A 13 -7.37 -2.73 -28.46
C ALA A 13 -7.17 -1.93 -27.15
N SER A 14 -7.79 -2.36 -26.04
CA SER A 14 -7.54 -1.85 -24.68
C SER A 14 -6.13 -2.11 -24.15
N ASP A 15 -5.42 -3.13 -24.66
CA ASP A 15 -4.09 -3.51 -24.19
C ASP A 15 -3.00 -2.58 -24.72
N ASP A 16 -3.21 -1.97 -25.89
CA ASP A 16 -2.28 -0.99 -26.47
C ASP A 16 -2.27 0.31 -25.65
N THR A 17 -3.44 0.74 -25.15
CA THR A 17 -3.53 1.88 -24.23
C THR A 17 -2.86 1.58 -22.88
N ARG A 18 -3.07 0.38 -22.31
CA ARG A 18 -2.43 -0.02 -21.04
C ARG A 18 -0.91 -0.11 -21.19
N TRP A 19 -0.42 -0.66 -22.29
CA TRP A 19 1.01 -0.78 -22.54
C TRP A 19 1.69 0.57 -22.72
N ARG A 20 1.07 1.49 -23.48
CA ARG A 20 1.58 2.86 -23.62
C ARG A 20 1.59 3.62 -22.29
N LEU A 21 0.54 3.46 -21.48
CA LEU A 21 0.48 4.04 -20.13
C LEU A 21 1.56 3.45 -19.22
N ALA A 22 1.78 2.14 -19.25
CA ALA A 22 2.88 1.50 -18.54
C ALA A 22 4.25 2.05 -18.97
N GLN A 23 4.49 2.22 -20.27
CA GLN A 23 5.73 2.79 -20.80
C GLN A 23 5.97 4.25 -20.36
N GLN A 24 4.91 5.03 -20.16
CA GLN A 24 5.01 6.40 -19.63
C GLN A 24 5.29 6.42 -18.13
N VAL A 25 4.64 5.54 -17.38
CA VAL A 25 4.61 5.61 -15.92
C VAL A 25 5.75 4.84 -15.26
N LEU A 26 6.16 3.69 -15.82
CA LEU A 26 7.21 2.84 -15.27
C LEU A 26 8.57 3.57 -15.13
N PRO A 27 9.04 4.38 -16.08
CA PRO A 27 10.28 5.15 -15.91
C PRO A 27 10.18 6.13 -14.74
N ILE A 28 9.04 6.82 -14.62
CA ILE A 28 8.83 7.80 -13.55
C ILE A 28 8.75 7.10 -12.19
N LEU A 29 8.04 5.97 -12.11
CA LEU A 29 8.02 5.12 -10.93
C LEU A 29 9.43 4.63 -10.60
N ARG A 30 10.19 4.12 -11.56
CA ARG A 30 11.56 3.62 -11.36
C ARG A 30 12.50 4.69 -10.81
N ASP A 31 12.43 5.90 -11.33
CA ASP A 31 13.30 6.99 -10.88
C ASP A 31 12.87 7.48 -9.48
N ARG A 32 11.57 7.46 -9.17
CA ARG A 32 10.99 7.73 -7.84
C ARG A 32 11.19 6.61 -6.83
N VAL A 33 11.33 5.37 -7.30
CA VAL A 33 11.65 4.20 -6.48
C VAL A 33 12.99 4.44 -5.80
N ALA A 34 13.96 5.09 -6.44
CA ALA A 34 15.23 5.45 -5.81
C ALA A 34 15.04 6.39 -4.60
N ASP A 35 14.18 7.40 -4.70
CA ASP A 35 13.87 8.34 -3.59
C ASP A 35 13.19 7.64 -2.39
N ILE A 36 12.53 6.51 -2.65
CA ILE A 36 11.80 5.71 -1.67
C ILE A 36 12.67 4.56 -1.11
N ILE A 37 13.59 4.04 -1.93
CA ILE A 37 14.55 2.98 -1.59
C ILE A 37 15.72 3.54 -0.78
N ALA A 38 16.19 4.78 -1.01
CA ALA A 38 17.25 5.40 -0.21
C ALA A 38 16.76 5.90 1.18
N ASP A 39 16.08 5.03 1.92
CA ASP A 39 15.47 5.26 3.23
C ASP A 39 16.25 4.45 4.29
N PRO A 40 16.50 4.97 5.51
CA PRO A 40 16.97 4.18 6.65
C PRO A 40 16.24 2.83 6.86
N LEU A 41 14.97 2.71 6.44
CA LEU A 41 14.21 1.46 6.43
C LEU A 41 14.51 0.51 5.26
N ASP A 42 15.40 0.85 4.34
CA ASP A 42 15.96 -0.10 3.36
C ASP A 42 16.79 -1.19 4.07
N ARG A 43 17.19 -0.94 5.32
CA ARG A 43 17.68 -2.01 6.22
C ARG A 43 16.64 -3.13 6.41
N CYS A 44 15.35 -2.83 6.24
CA CYS A 44 14.27 -3.81 6.26
C CYS A 44 14.01 -4.49 4.90
N ARG A 45 14.74 -4.12 3.83
CA ARG A 45 14.57 -4.68 2.48
C ARG A 45 14.86 -6.19 2.45
N LEU A 46 15.77 -6.63 3.31
CA LEU A 46 16.13 -8.03 3.50
C LEU A 46 15.39 -8.68 4.69
N GLY A 47 14.41 -7.98 5.26
CA GLY A 47 13.67 -8.39 6.44
C GLY A 47 13.97 -7.53 7.69
N PRO A 48 13.22 -7.72 8.78
CA PRO A 48 12.29 -8.81 9.00
C PRO A 48 11.02 -8.68 8.16
N PHE A 49 10.59 -9.83 7.65
CA PHE A 49 9.31 -9.97 6.98
C PHE A 49 8.27 -10.45 7.98
N VAL A 50 7.07 -9.91 7.85
CA VAL A 50 5.92 -10.26 8.69
C VAL A 50 4.81 -10.81 7.82
N LEU A 51 4.02 -11.75 8.36
CA LEU A 51 2.86 -12.26 7.66
C LEU A 51 1.78 -11.18 7.61
N SER A 52 1.34 -10.82 6.42
CA SER A 52 0.22 -9.90 6.18
C SER A 52 -0.90 -10.63 5.47
N HIS A 53 -2.14 -10.30 5.81
CA HIS A 53 -3.34 -10.89 5.25
C HIS A 53 -3.60 -10.46 3.78
N MET A 54 -3.12 -9.27 3.38
CA MET A 54 -3.28 -8.64 2.06
C MET A 54 -4.71 -8.33 1.57
N ASN A 55 -5.70 -9.12 1.98
CA ASN A 55 -7.12 -8.85 1.77
C ASN A 55 -7.83 -8.54 3.10
N PHE A 56 -7.18 -7.78 3.98
CA PHE A 56 -7.73 -7.46 5.30
C PHE A 56 -8.81 -6.41 5.14
N ASN A 57 -10.07 -6.80 4.89
CA ASN A 57 -11.23 -5.91 4.73
C ASN A 57 -12.37 -6.36 5.68
N PRO A 58 -13.42 -5.54 5.93
CA PRO A 58 -14.47 -5.86 6.91
C PRO A 58 -15.19 -7.18 6.68
N ARG A 59 -15.28 -7.66 5.43
CA ARG A 59 -15.96 -8.94 5.10
C ARG A 59 -15.17 -10.15 5.62
N ASN A 60 -13.87 -9.96 5.85
CA ASN A 60 -12.94 -10.97 6.31
C ASN A 60 -12.66 -10.86 7.82
N ILE A 61 -13.45 -10.08 8.55
CA ILE A 61 -13.30 -9.87 9.99
C ILE A 61 -14.62 -10.21 10.69
N ILE A 62 -14.55 -11.10 11.68
CA ILE A 62 -15.67 -11.36 12.59
C ILE A 62 -15.49 -10.48 13.82
N PHE A 63 -16.52 -9.70 14.15
CA PHE A 63 -16.56 -8.85 15.34
C PHE A 63 -17.47 -9.44 16.41
N ALA A 64 -17.07 -9.32 17.68
CA ALA A 64 -17.94 -9.58 18.81
C ALA A 64 -19.13 -8.61 18.80
N ARG A 65 -20.31 -9.10 19.19
CA ARG A 65 -21.55 -8.32 19.10
C ARG A 65 -21.61 -7.26 20.19
N GLU A 66 -21.04 -7.55 21.34
CA GLU A 66 -21.20 -6.81 22.59
C GLU A 66 -20.37 -5.52 22.61
N ASP A 67 -19.13 -5.58 22.16
CA ASP A 67 -18.13 -4.50 22.28
C ASP A 67 -17.36 -4.24 20.97
N GLY A 68 -17.62 -5.02 19.92
CA GLY A 68 -16.99 -4.85 18.61
C GLY A 68 -15.52 -5.23 18.55
N HIS A 69 -14.97 -5.99 19.50
CA HIS A 69 -13.61 -6.50 19.36
C HIS A 69 -13.51 -7.55 18.26
N ILE A 70 -12.31 -7.72 17.67
CA ILE A 70 -12.09 -8.69 16.60
C ILE A 70 -12.01 -10.09 17.21
N LEU A 71 -12.91 -10.98 16.81
CA LEU A 71 -12.92 -12.40 17.22
C LEU A 71 -12.05 -13.25 16.29
N CYS A 72 -12.11 -12.99 14.99
CA CYS A 72 -11.44 -13.80 13.98
C CYS A 72 -11.17 -13.01 12.71
N VAL A 73 -10.10 -13.39 12.02
CA VAL A 73 -9.76 -12.93 10.67
C VAL A 73 -9.80 -14.15 9.74
N LEU A 74 -10.62 -14.11 8.70
CA LEU A 74 -10.90 -15.18 7.76
C LEU A 74 -10.20 -14.93 6.42
N ASP A 75 -10.12 -15.96 5.57
CA ASP A 75 -9.75 -15.80 4.15
C ASP A 75 -8.28 -15.37 3.93
N TRP A 76 -7.36 -16.20 4.47
CA TRP A 76 -5.90 -16.00 4.41
C TRP A 76 -5.27 -16.41 3.06
N GLU A 77 -6.05 -16.71 2.03
CA GLU A 77 -5.55 -17.25 0.75
C GLU A 77 -4.61 -16.28 0.03
N MET A 78 -4.80 -14.98 0.24
CA MET A 78 -3.97 -13.90 -0.33
C MET A 78 -2.82 -13.49 0.58
N SER A 79 -2.64 -14.15 1.73
CA SER A 79 -1.63 -13.75 2.71
C SER A 79 -0.21 -13.93 2.14
N LEU A 80 0.68 -13.01 2.48
CA LEU A 80 2.08 -13.08 2.10
C LEU A 80 2.99 -12.38 3.11
N THR A 81 4.27 -12.75 3.07
CA THR A 81 5.29 -12.11 3.88
C THR A 81 5.66 -10.76 3.28
N VAL A 82 5.39 -9.69 4.01
CA VAL A 82 5.70 -8.32 3.60
C VAL A 82 6.81 -7.74 4.46
N PRO A 83 7.58 -6.75 3.97
CA PRO A 83 8.48 -6.00 4.82
C PRO A 83 7.73 -5.36 6.00
N LEU A 84 8.35 -5.31 7.18
CA LEU A 84 7.74 -4.79 8.41
C LEU A 84 7.05 -3.42 8.27
N TRP A 85 7.60 -2.52 7.44
CA TRP A 85 7.00 -1.19 7.22
C TRP A 85 5.58 -1.24 6.63
N ALA A 86 5.22 -2.33 5.94
CA ALA A 86 3.89 -2.52 5.39
C ALA A 86 2.83 -2.87 6.47
N LEU A 87 3.23 -3.37 7.64
CA LEU A 87 2.33 -3.67 8.75
C LEU A 87 2.00 -2.42 9.59
N VAL A 88 2.96 -1.50 9.73
CA VAL A 88 2.79 -0.19 10.39
C VAL A 88 1.71 0.67 9.71
N CYS A 89 1.40 0.30 8.49
CA CYS A 89 0.48 0.96 7.63
C CYS A 89 -0.95 0.46 7.87
N TYR A 90 -1.81 1.35 8.34
CA TYR A 90 -3.21 1.03 8.61
C TYR A 90 -3.93 0.45 7.37
N PRO A 91 -4.96 -0.41 7.53
CA PRO A 91 -5.64 -1.05 6.40
C PRO A 91 -6.23 -0.06 5.41
N SER A 92 -6.04 -0.29 4.10
CA SER A 92 -6.39 0.66 3.04
C SER A 92 -7.88 0.99 2.95
N TRP A 93 -8.76 0.06 3.31
CA TRP A 93 -10.22 0.25 3.37
C TRP A 93 -10.69 1.19 4.48
N PHE A 94 -9.88 1.41 5.52
CA PHE A 94 -10.17 2.45 6.52
C PHE A 94 -9.94 3.86 5.97
N GLY A 95 -9.16 3.98 4.89
CA GLY A 95 -8.87 5.24 4.23
C GLY A 95 -9.83 5.59 3.09
N GLN A 96 -9.69 6.81 2.58
CA GLN A 96 -10.49 7.35 1.48
C GLN A 96 -10.21 6.68 0.12
N ALA A 97 -9.21 5.80 0.04
CA ALA A 97 -8.64 5.28 -1.21
C ALA A 97 -9.34 4.03 -1.78
N CYS A 98 -10.29 3.43 -1.05
CA CYS A 98 -11.03 2.27 -1.56
C CYS A 98 -12.33 2.74 -2.23
N PRO A 99 -12.50 2.58 -3.57
CA PRO A 99 -13.67 3.05 -4.30
C PRO A 99 -14.99 2.44 -3.81
N THR A 100 -14.92 1.25 -3.21
CA THR A 100 -16.06 0.49 -2.68
C THR A 100 -16.36 0.77 -1.21
N SER A 101 -15.52 1.56 -0.53
CA SER A 101 -15.71 1.91 0.87
C SER A 101 -16.47 3.23 1.01
N ARG A 102 -17.36 3.32 2.00
CA ARG A 102 -18.02 4.59 2.35
C ARG A 102 -16.93 5.62 2.64
N LYS A 103 -16.90 6.73 1.88
CA LYS A 103 -15.95 7.83 2.10
C LYS A 103 -16.07 8.28 3.56
N ARG A 104 -15.04 7.99 4.36
CA ARG A 104 -14.95 8.50 5.73
C ARG A 104 -14.47 9.93 5.71
N ASN A 105 -14.89 10.72 6.69
CA ASN A 105 -14.37 12.07 6.83
C ASN A 105 -12.84 12.00 7.15
N LEU A 106 -12.13 13.09 6.88
CA LEU A 106 -10.68 13.15 7.07
C LEU A 106 -10.29 12.99 8.55
N ARG A 107 -11.14 13.47 9.47
CA ARG A 107 -10.90 13.44 10.92
C ARG A 107 -10.92 12.03 11.48
N ASP A 108 -11.91 11.22 11.12
CA ASP A 108 -12.07 9.83 11.55
C ASP A 108 -10.96 8.97 10.97
N THR A 109 -10.59 9.25 9.71
CA THR A 109 -9.43 8.60 9.08
C THR A 109 -8.18 8.87 9.90
N GLN A 110 -7.90 10.14 10.22
CA GLN A 110 -6.72 10.52 11.00
C GLN A 110 -6.74 9.91 12.41
N LEU A 111 -7.88 10.00 13.11
CA LEU A 111 -8.06 9.42 14.44
C LEU A 111 -7.77 7.91 14.44
N PHE A 112 -8.22 7.19 13.42
CA PHE A 112 -7.93 5.77 13.28
C PHE A 112 -6.43 5.51 13.07
N LYS A 113 -5.75 6.28 12.20
CA LYS A 113 -4.29 6.15 12.01
C LYS A 113 -3.54 6.33 13.33
N ASP A 114 -3.86 7.40 14.05
CA ASP A 114 -3.18 7.74 15.30
C ASP A 114 -3.44 6.68 16.37
N THR A 115 -4.64 6.10 16.39
CA THR A 115 -4.99 5.02 17.32
C THR A 115 -4.30 3.71 16.94
N TYR A 116 -4.25 3.36 15.65
CA TYR A 116 -3.55 2.18 15.16
C TYR A 116 -2.05 2.21 15.50
N ILE A 117 -1.39 3.35 15.25
CA ILE A 117 0.02 3.55 15.60
C ILE A 117 0.24 3.45 17.11
N ARG A 118 -0.62 4.07 17.93
CA ARG A 118 -0.53 3.99 19.39
C ARG A 118 -0.69 2.57 19.91
N GLU A 119 -1.64 1.81 19.38
CA GLU A 119 -1.82 0.40 19.76
C GLU A 119 -0.65 -0.47 19.33
N LEU A 120 -0.09 -0.26 18.14
CA LEU A 120 1.15 -0.95 17.73
C LEU A 120 2.30 -0.65 18.69
N GLN A 121 2.50 0.62 19.06
CA GLN A 121 3.52 1.04 20.04
C GLN A 121 3.29 0.43 21.42
N ARG A 122 2.03 0.26 21.84
CA ARG A 122 1.68 -0.37 23.12
C ARG A 122 1.94 -1.87 23.11
N LEU A 123 1.72 -2.53 21.98
CA LEU A 123 1.85 -3.99 21.83
C LEU A 123 3.28 -4.45 21.56
N THR A 124 4.19 -3.54 21.17
CA THR A 124 5.60 -3.87 20.93
C THR A 124 6.53 -2.99 21.76
N LEU A 125 7.40 -3.63 22.56
CA LEU A 125 8.52 -2.96 23.22
C LEU A 125 9.83 -3.11 22.43
N GLU A 126 9.76 -3.74 21.26
CA GLU A 126 10.93 -4.06 20.45
C GLU A 126 11.43 -2.78 19.76
N PRO A 127 12.66 -2.30 20.08
CA PRO A 127 13.13 -0.99 19.61
C PRO A 127 13.19 -0.87 18.09
N PHE A 128 13.44 -1.97 17.39
CA PHE A 128 13.49 -1.97 15.94
C PHE A 128 12.10 -1.77 15.33
N ILE A 129 11.07 -2.50 15.77
CA ILE A 129 9.67 -2.26 15.36
C ILE A 129 9.26 -0.81 15.64
N LEU A 130 9.59 -0.26 16.82
CA LEU A 130 9.28 1.13 17.15
C LEU A 130 9.95 2.12 16.18
N SER A 131 11.19 1.86 15.76
CA SER A 131 11.89 2.68 14.77
C SER A 131 11.20 2.68 13.40
N VAL A 132 10.54 1.58 13.03
CA VAL A 132 9.75 1.48 11.79
C VAL A 132 8.42 2.22 11.93
N VAL A 133 7.77 2.08 13.10
CA VAL A 133 6.49 2.74 13.40
C VAL A 133 6.61 4.26 13.40
N GLN A 134 7.72 4.79 13.92
CA GLN A 134 7.96 6.22 14.05
C GLN A 134 8.53 6.86 12.77
N ASN A 135 8.86 6.08 11.74
CA ASN A 135 9.45 6.63 10.52
C ASN A 135 8.39 7.41 9.71
N PRO A 136 8.57 8.73 9.49
CA PRO A 136 7.62 9.56 8.74
C PRO A 136 7.51 9.17 7.25
N ARG A 137 8.45 8.40 6.72
CA ARG A 137 8.46 7.88 5.33
C ARG A 137 7.65 6.60 5.17
N SER A 138 7.26 5.90 6.23
CA SER A 138 6.47 4.66 6.15
C SER A 138 5.14 4.86 5.42
N GLU A 139 4.45 5.99 5.63
CA GLU A 139 3.21 6.30 4.90
C GLU A 139 3.47 6.58 3.41
N ALA A 140 4.58 7.23 3.06
CA ALA A 140 4.94 7.49 1.68
C ALA A 140 5.26 6.19 0.93
N LYS A 141 5.95 5.24 1.58
CA LYS A 141 6.22 3.90 1.06
C LYS A 141 4.94 3.11 0.80
N ARG A 142 3.99 3.14 1.73
CA ARG A 142 2.70 2.50 1.52
C ARG A 142 1.94 3.12 0.37
N ARG A 143 1.83 4.44 0.32
CA ARG A 143 1.13 5.10 -0.80
C ARG A 143 1.77 4.74 -2.13
N PHE A 144 3.09 4.63 -2.18
CA PHE A 144 3.77 4.13 -3.37
C PHE A 144 3.40 2.68 -3.68
N ALA A 145 3.37 1.78 -2.70
CA ALA A 145 2.97 0.40 -2.89
C ALA A 145 1.49 0.26 -3.30
N ASP A 146 0.58 0.98 -2.63
CA ASP A 146 -0.83 1.08 -2.97
C ASP A 146 -0.96 1.49 -4.44
N VAL A 147 -0.29 2.58 -4.82
CA VAL A 147 -0.24 3.08 -6.20
C VAL A 147 0.33 2.02 -7.15
N ALA A 148 1.50 1.44 -6.88
CA ALA A 148 2.15 0.45 -7.72
C ALA A 148 1.33 -0.84 -7.92
N THR A 149 0.39 -1.12 -7.02
CA THR A 149 -0.53 -2.27 -7.09
C THR A 149 -1.92 -1.92 -7.63
N LEU A 150 -2.18 -0.65 -7.98
CA LEU A 150 -3.45 -0.25 -8.57
C LEU A 150 -3.67 -0.94 -9.93
N PRO A 151 -4.92 -1.30 -10.26
CA PRO A 151 -5.28 -1.71 -11.61
C PRO A 151 -4.89 -0.65 -12.64
N TRP A 152 -4.38 -1.05 -13.81
CA TRP A 152 -4.04 -0.13 -14.91
C TRP A 152 -5.15 0.85 -15.34
N PRO A 153 -6.46 0.54 -15.23
CA PRO A 153 -7.52 1.53 -15.43
C PRO A 153 -7.43 2.77 -14.51
N ASP A 154 -6.75 2.67 -13.36
CA ASP A 154 -6.61 3.75 -12.38
C ASP A 154 -5.27 4.51 -12.51
N VAL A 155 -4.57 4.38 -13.64
CA VAL A 155 -3.23 4.96 -13.83
C VAL A 155 -3.18 6.48 -13.74
N HIS A 156 -4.30 7.17 -13.97
CA HIS A 156 -4.39 8.62 -13.78
C HIS A 156 -4.21 9.00 -12.30
N SER A 157 -4.77 8.22 -11.36
CA SER A 157 -4.54 8.43 -9.92
C SER A 157 -3.09 8.16 -9.52
N MET A 158 -2.42 7.22 -10.20
CA MET A 158 -0.98 6.97 -10.04
C MET A 158 -0.16 8.19 -10.51
N LEU A 159 -0.46 8.75 -11.69
CA LEU A 159 0.19 9.94 -12.22
C LEU A 159 -0.04 11.18 -11.35
N ASP A 160 -1.27 11.42 -10.88
CA ASP A 160 -1.61 12.54 -10.01
C ASP A 160 -0.84 12.49 -8.68
N TRP A 161 -0.71 11.30 -8.09
CA TRP A 161 0.07 11.11 -6.87
C TRP A 161 1.57 11.36 -7.09
N ILE A 162 2.12 10.87 -8.21
CA ILE A 162 3.53 11.07 -8.57
C ILE A 162 3.83 12.56 -8.73
N ASN A 163 2.98 13.28 -9.48
CA ASN A 163 3.13 14.71 -9.76
C ASN A 163 2.93 15.57 -8.50
N GLY A 164 1.91 15.28 -7.69
CA GLY A 164 1.63 16.03 -6.45
C GLY A 164 2.69 15.85 -5.35
N ASN A 165 3.49 14.77 -5.38
CA ASN A 165 4.64 14.63 -4.48
C ASN A 165 5.90 15.35 -4.99
N ARG A 166 5.97 15.69 -6.29
CA ARG A 166 7.09 16.44 -6.87
C ARG A 166 7.13 17.86 -6.30
N GLU A 167 5.96 18.49 -6.18
CA GLU A 167 5.80 19.85 -5.63
C GLU A 167 6.15 19.92 -4.14
N LYS A 168 5.81 18.89 -3.36
CA LYS A 168 6.06 18.85 -1.90
C LYS A 168 7.52 18.61 -1.53
N VAL A 169 8.29 17.95 -2.38
CA VAL A 169 9.74 17.74 -2.17
C VAL A 169 10.51 19.01 -2.57
N ALA A 170 10.10 19.69 -3.64
CA ALA A 170 10.70 20.96 -4.07
C ALA A 170 10.50 22.11 -3.06
N GLN A 171 9.46 22.06 -2.22
CA GLN A 171 9.21 23.05 -1.15
C GLN A 171 9.95 22.77 0.16
N ARG A 172 10.67 21.64 0.26
CA ARG A 172 11.41 21.21 1.48
C ARG A 172 12.93 21.23 1.30
N LEU A 173 13.40 21.70 0.15
CA LEU A 173 14.79 22.06 -0.15
C LEU A 173 14.88 23.59 -0.21
#